data_AF-A0A9D5ECG6-F1
#
_entry.id   AF-A0A9D5ECG6-F1
#
_cell.length_a   1.000
_cell.length_b   1.000
_cell.length_c   1.000
_cell.angle_alpha   90.00
_cell.angle_beta   90.00
_cell.angle_gamma   90.00
#
_symmetry.space_group_name_H-M   'P 1'
#
loop_
_entity.id
_entity.type
_entity.pdbx_description
1 polymer ?
#
loop_
_entity_poly.entity_id
_entity_poly.type
_entity_poly.pdbx_seq_one_letter_code
_entity_poly.pdbx_strand_id
1 'polypeptide(L)' 'MLVAATRLGELPPAALRVKRVQGHPGVWEMSWAADGRATFEYGEEVIPGQAHIIWRRIGSHDIFRNP' A
#
# COMPACT_ATOMS: atom_id res chain seq x y z
N MET A 1 -2.52 -11.19 6.18
CA MET A 1 -1.46 -10.28 6.67
C MET A 1 -1.27 -9.03 5.77
N LEU A 2 -2.35 -8.53 5.18
CA LEU A 2 -2.54 -7.13 4.73
C LEU A 2 -4.06 -6.84 4.71
N VAL A 3 -4.85 -7.88 4.47
CA VAL A 3 -6.32 -7.93 4.62
C VAL A 3 -6.83 -7.63 6.05
N ALA A 4 -5.97 -7.68 7.07
CA ALA A 4 -6.42 -7.53 8.47
C ALA A 4 -6.35 -6.08 8.99
N ALA A 5 -5.42 -5.25 8.51
CA ALA A 5 -5.21 -3.94 9.10
C ALA A 5 -6.20 -2.88 8.58
N THR A 6 -6.70 -3.01 7.35
CA THR A 6 -7.71 -2.10 6.80
C THR A 6 -9.13 -2.40 7.26
N ARG A 7 -9.35 -3.44 8.06
CA ARG A 7 -10.70 -3.92 8.43
C ARG A 7 -11.42 -3.06 9.48
N LEU A 8 -10.73 -2.20 10.23
CA LEU A 8 -11.27 -1.56 11.45
C LEU A 8 -10.91 -0.07 11.62
N GLY A 9 -10.29 0.58 10.63
CA GLY A 9 -9.67 1.91 10.84
C GLY A 9 -8.39 1.85 11.67
N GLU A 10 -7.83 0.65 11.85
CA GLU A 10 -6.54 0.44 12.49
C GLU A 10 -5.41 0.80 11.53
N LEU A 11 -4.38 1.45 12.06
CA LEU A 11 -3.19 1.75 11.27
C LEU A 11 -2.51 0.44 10.85
N PRO A 12 -1.98 0.35 9.62
CA PRO A 12 -1.17 -0.80 9.23
C PRO A 12 -0.03 -1.00 10.23
N PRO A 13 0.35 -2.26 10.55
CA PRO A 13 1.47 -2.54 11.42
C PRO A 13 2.68 -1.69 11.05
N ALA A 14 3.35 -1.08 12.02
CA ALA A 14 4.50 -0.22 11.78
C ALA A 14 5.61 -0.91 10.94
N ALA A 15 5.69 -2.24 11.03
CA ALA A 15 6.57 -3.07 10.21
C ALA A 15 6.35 -2.91 8.70
N LEU A 16 5.12 -2.60 8.26
CA LEU A 16 4.79 -2.36 6.86
C LEU A 16 5.21 -0.98 6.36
N ARG A 17 5.56 -0.04 7.26
CA ARG A 17 6.07 1.30 6.92
C ARG A 17 5.24 2.03 5.86
N VAL A 18 3.91 1.92 5.97
CA VAL A 18 3.00 2.51 5.00
C VAL A 18 3.08 4.04 5.06
N LYS A 19 3.34 4.69 3.93
CA LYS A 19 3.40 6.16 3.82
C LYS A 19 3.03 6.63 2.42
N ARG A 20 2.79 7.93 2.26
CA ARG A 20 2.52 8.54 0.95
C ARG A 20 3.80 8.64 0.13
N VAL A 21 3.70 8.36 -1.17
CA VAL A 21 4.80 8.63 -2.11
C VAL A 21 4.89 10.13 -2.34
N GLN A 22 6.09 10.69 -2.18
CA GLN A 22 6.33 12.11 -2.41
C GLN A 22 6.12 12.47 -3.89
N GLY A 23 5.45 13.59 -4.17
CA GLY A 23 5.18 14.04 -5.53
C GLY A 23 4.05 13.32 -6.26
N HIS A 24 3.47 12.27 -5.67
CA HIS A 24 2.37 11.49 -6.25
C HIS A 24 1.17 11.40 -5.30
N PRO A 25 0.31 12.45 -5.27
CA PRO A 25 -0.91 12.44 -4.46
C PRO A 25 -1.78 11.19 -4.75
N GLY A 26 -2.34 10.60 -3.70
CA GLY A 26 -3.17 9.39 -3.80
C GLY A 26 -2.40 8.07 -3.84
N VAL A 27 -1.09 8.11 -4.11
CA VAL A 27 -0.23 6.91 -4.14
C VAL A 27 0.44 6.68 -2.79
N TRP A 28 0.43 5.42 -2.37
CA TRP A 28 1.02 4.94 -1.13
C TRP A 28 2.11 3.92 -1.43
N GLU A 29 3.10 3.83 -0.55
CA GLU A 29 4.12 2.80 -0.56
C GLU A 29 4.12 1.99 0.75
N MET A 30 4.64 0.77 0.69
CA MET A 30 4.87 -0.08 1.86
C MET A 30 6.10 -0.97 1.70
N SER A 31 6.63 -1.46 2.82
CA SER A 31 7.66 -2.50 2.90
C SER A 31 7.05 -3.79 3.45
N TRP A 32 6.98 -4.87 2.65
CA TRP A 32 6.40 -6.15 3.09
C TRP A 32 7.45 -7.24 3.37
N ALA A 33 8.70 -6.99 3.01
CA ALA A 33 9.87 -7.80 3.33
C ALA A 33 11.10 -6.89 3.46
N ALA A 34 12.28 -7.46 3.77
CA ALA A 34 13.53 -6.70 3.88
C ALA A 34 13.77 -5.80 2.65
N ASP A 35 13.68 -6.39 1.45
CA ASP A 35 13.79 -5.68 0.17
C ASP A 35 12.43 -5.53 -0.55
N GLY A 36 11.38 -6.16 -0.04
CA GLY A 36 10.05 -6.11 -0.66
C GLY A 36 9.42 -4.72 -0.54
N ARG A 37 9.02 -4.15 -1.67
CA ARG A 37 8.29 -2.88 -1.80
C ARG A 37 7.01 -3.10 -2.60
N ALA A 38 6.01 -2.27 -2.32
CA ALA A 38 4.82 -2.19 -3.15
C ALA A 38 4.27 -0.77 -3.15
N THR A 39 3.67 -0.37 -4.26
CA THR A 39 2.88 0.87 -4.36
C THR A 39 1.43 0.56 -4.72
N PHE A 40 0.52 1.34 -4.16
CA PHE A 40 -0.91 1.13 -4.31
C PHE A 40 -1.69 2.45 -4.17
N GLU A 41 -2.97 2.39 -4.55
CA GLU A 41 -3.95 3.46 -4.36
C GLU A 41 -5.17 2.91 -3.62
N TYR A 42 -5.92 3.81 -2.97
CA TYR A 42 -7.27 3.51 -2.51
C TYR A 42 -8.26 3.80 -3.64
N GLY A 43 -9.02 2.78 -4.03
CA GLY A 43 -10.13 2.91 -4.97
C GLY A 43 -11.48 3.03 -4.26
N GLU A 44 -12.53 3.22 -5.06
CA GLU A 44 -13.91 3.10 -4.61
C GLU A 44 -14.18 1.72 -4.00
N GLU A 45 -15.01 1.66 -2.95
CA GLU A 45 -15.36 0.41 -2.30
C GLU A 45 -16.02 -0.56 -3.29
N VAL A 46 -15.47 -1.78 -3.37
CA VAL A 46 -16.08 -2.89 -4.14
C VAL A 46 -16.90 -3.79 -3.22
N ILE A 47 -16.51 -3.86 -1.94
CA ILE A 47 -17.22 -4.57 -0.89
C ILE A 47 -17.57 -3.53 0.19
N PRO A 48 -18.85 -3.39 0.58
CA PRO A 48 -19.26 -2.37 1.55
C PRO A 48 -18.47 -2.44 2.86
N GLY A 49 -17.93 -1.30 3.27
CA GLY A 49 -17.15 -1.15 4.50
C GLY A 49 -15.76 -1.77 4.43
N GLN A 50 -15.25 -2.10 3.24
CA GLN A 50 -13.89 -2.58 3.05
C GLN A 50 -13.11 -1.66 2.10
N ALA A 51 -11.94 -1.23 2.56
CA ALA A 51 -11.02 -0.47 1.73
C ALA A 51 -10.62 -1.28 0.49
N HIS A 52 -10.81 -0.68 -0.68
CA HIS A 52 -10.37 -1.26 -1.94
C HIS A 52 -8.95 -0.79 -2.27
N ILE A 53 -8.02 -1.74 -2.36
CA ILE A 53 -6.62 -1.49 -2.69
C ILE A 53 -6.38 -1.84 -4.16
N ILE A 54 -5.95 -0.85 -4.94
CA ILE A 54 -5.52 -1.03 -6.33
C ILE A 54 -4.00 -1.11 -6.35
N TRP A 55 -3.45 -2.28 -6.65
CA TRP A 55 -2.01 -2.48 -6.74
C TRP A 55 -1.43 -1.84 -8.01
N ARG A 56 -0.39 -1.02 -7.86
CA ARG A 56 0.34 -0.42 -8.99
C ARG A 56 1.59 -1.22 -9.34
N ARG A 57 2.44 -1.48 -8.35
CA ARG A 57 3.71 -2.19 -8.48
C ARG A 57 3.99 -3.02 -7.23
N ILE A 58 4.62 -4.17 -7.40
CA ILE A 58 5.10 -5.04 -6.32
C ILE A 58 6.46 -5.59 -6.76
N GLY A 59 7.49 -5.47 -5.92
CA GLY A 59 8.84 -5.90 -6.27
C GLY A 59 9.88 -5.54 -5.22
N SER A 60 11.12 -5.37 -5.63
CA SER A 60 12.22 -4.84 -4.79
C SER A 60 12.20 -3.30 -4.74
N HIS A 61 13.26 -2.65 -4.25
CA HIS A 61 13.46 -1.20 -4.43
C HIS A 61 13.44 -0.73 -5.90
N ASP A 62 13.53 -1.65 -6.86
CA ASP A 62 13.63 -1.32 -8.29
C ASP A 62 12.34 -0.76 -8.86
N ILE A 63 11.22 -0.96 -8.17
CA ILE A 63 9.92 -0.43 -8.59
C ILE A 63 9.87 1.10 -8.60
N PHE A 64 10.82 1.77 -7.95
CA PHE A 64 10.93 3.24 -7.98
C PHE A 64 11.72 3.76 -9.19
N ARG A 65 12.39 2.89 -9.95
CA ARG A 65 13.25 3.28 -11.08
C ARG A 65 12.48 3.54 -12.38
N ASN A 66 11.26 3.01 -12.50
CA ASN A 66 10.38 3.22 -13.65
C ASN A 66 8.92 3.27 -13.15
N PRO A 67 8.42 4.46 -12.76
CA PRO A 67 7.13 4.60 -12.09
C PRO A 67 5.95 4.06 -12.92
#